data_AF-A0A545VHP1-F1
#
_entry.id   AF-A0A545VHP1-F1
#
_cell.length_a   1.000
_cell.length_b   1.000
_cell.length_c   1.000
_cell.angle_alpha   90.00
_cell.angle_beta   90.00
_cell.angle_gamma   90.00
#
_symmetry.space_group_name_H-M   'P 1'
#
loop_
_entity.id
_entity.type
_entity.pdbx_description
1 polymer ?
#
loop_
_entity_poly.entity_id
_entity_poly.type
_entity_poly.pdbx_seq_one_letter_code
_entity_poly.pdbx_strand_id
1 'polypeptide(L)'
;MRHTACQRAFALPEILQLIFDSLLYSQDEDGDQNYTKKYQGQALVEFLWDSPICSSVCGYDEDHLKTLATCARVCESWFQEAIPILWVHRMESFFFGSLEDVFGAIEPARRQLYANHMVRASLHFRTRWVKAAVDAEILSVLTFPRLLGLQILIEDNQPLPGFDAPQLAWIDLDPHYESAYPEVWGADPEVYTPLFRSISERFPSLRRLSINDNTLMHADSLPLLQRMRPDIDIRGQDRITLA
;
A
#
# COMPACT_ATOMS: atom_id res chain seq x y z
N MET A 1 13.74 0.87 37.13
CA MET A 1 13.34 1.33 35.78
C MET A 1 12.40 2.51 35.94
N ARG A 2 12.61 3.62 35.23
CA ARG A 2 11.68 4.76 35.28
C ARG A 2 10.53 4.48 34.30
N HIS A 3 9.31 4.36 34.82
CA HIS A 3 8.14 4.20 33.97
C HIS A 3 7.98 5.42 33.06
N THR A 4 7.78 5.16 31.76
CA THR A 4 7.51 6.21 30.78
C THR A 4 6.17 6.89 31.13
N ALA A 5 5.96 8.12 30.65
CA ALA A 5 4.68 8.81 30.84
C ALA A 5 3.51 7.96 30.28
N CYS A 6 3.75 7.20 29.20
CA CYS A 6 2.80 6.24 28.65
C CYS A 6 2.46 5.10 29.62
N GLN A 7 3.46 4.46 30.25
CA GLN A 7 3.20 3.39 31.22
C GLN A 7 2.39 3.85 32.43
N ARG A 8 2.44 5.15 32.76
CA ARG A 8 1.60 5.75 33.81
C ARG A 8 0.19 6.09 33.33
N ALA A 9 0.03 6.50 32.07
CA ALA A 9 -1.28 6.77 31.47
C ALA A 9 -2.11 5.48 31.33
N PHE A 10 -1.47 4.36 31.00
CA PHE A 10 -2.10 3.02 30.97
C PHE A 10 -2.52 2.49 32.35
N ALA A 11 -1.98 3.04 33.43
CA ALA A 11 -2.26 2.61 34.80
C ALA A 11 -3.44 3.35 35.44
N LEU A 12 -4.13 4.23 34.69
CA LEU A 12 -5.29 4.99 35.15
C LEU A 12 -6.53 4.51 34.39
N PRO A 13 -7.31 3.57 34.96
CA PRO A 13 -8.53 3.04 34.37
C PRO A 13 -9.53 4.15 33.98
N GLU A 14 -9.52 5.27 34.70
CA GLU A 14 -10.44 6.38 34.51
C GLU A 14 -10.18 7.14 33.20
N ILE A 15 -8.92 7.21 32.73
CA ILE A 15 -8.57 7.90 31.48
C ILE A 15 -8.94 7.05 30.27
N LEU A 16 -8.72 5.73 30.36
CA LEU A 16 -9.13 4.79 29.31
C LEU A 16 -10.65 4.77 29.19
N GLN A 17 -11.39 4.71 30.30
CA GLN A 17 -12.85 4.74 30.31
C GLN A 17 -13.40 6.04 29.70
N LEU A 18 -12.84 7.21 30.05
CA LEU A 18 -13.27 8.49 29.47
C LEU A 18 -13.01 8.60 27.96
N ILE A 19 -11.91 8.02 27.47
CA ILE A 19 -11.59 7.97 26.03
C ILE A 19 -12.51 6.98 25.32
N PHE A 20 -12.81 5.82 25.92
CA PHE A 20 -13.75 4.84 25.37
C PHE A 20 -15.18 5.38 25.35
N ASP A 21 -15.63 6.01 26.43
CA ASP A 21 -16.97 6.59 26.52
C ASP A 21 -17.14 7.74 25.52
N SER A 22 -16.14 8.61 25.34
CA SER A 22 -16.24 9.71 24.35
C SER A 22 -16.17 9.25 22.90
N LEU A 23 -15.66 8.04 22.62
CA LEU A 23 -15.51 7.51 21.26
C LEU A 23 -16.62 6.52 20.88
N LEU A 24 -17.27 5.90 21.85
CA LEU A 24 -18.38 4.95 21.64
C LEU A 24 -19.76 5.62 21.75
N TYR A 25 -19.88 6.78 22.41
CA TYR A 25 -21.17 7.49 22.57
C TYR A 25 -21.48 8.58 21.54
N SER A 26 -20.67 8.81 20.50
CA SER A 26 -21.11 9.62 19.36
C SER A 26 -21.94 8.78 18.39
N GLN A 27 -23.10 8.29 18.85
CA GLN A 27 -24.18 7.94 17.93
C GLN A 27 -25.05 9.18 17.75
N ASP A 28 -25.05 9.69 16.52
CA ASP A 28 -25.95 10.75 16.08
C ASP A 28 -27.40 10.27 16.23
N GLU A 29 -28.18 10.96 17.07
CA GLU A 29 -29.64 10.81 17.14
C GLU A 29 -30.38 11.61 16.07
N ASP A 30 -29.69 12.35 15.19
CA ASP A 30 -30.35 13.13 14.15
C ASP A 30 -29.85 12.75 12.75
N GLY A 31 -30.74 12.12 11.98
CA GLY A 31 -30.55 11.80 10.58
C GLY A 31 -30.54 13.04 9.70
N ASP A 32 -29.43 13.77 9.69
CA ASP A 32 -29.21 14.87 8.75
C ASP A 32 -27.89 14.70 7.98
N GLN A 33 -28.02 14.71 6.64
CA GLN A 33 -26.96 14.43 5.67
C GLN A 33 -26.06 15.65 5.45
N ASN A 34 -25.31 16.07 6.48
CA ASN A 34 -24.25 17.06 6.32
C ASN A 34 -22.91 16.55 6.86
N TYR A 35 -22.33 15.62 6.10
CA TYR A 35 -20.91 15.29 6.20
C TYR A 35 -20.07 16.50 5.77
N THR A 36 -19.59 17.31 6.71
CA THR A 36 -18.23 17.86 6.61
C THR A 36 -17.74 18.57 7.88
N LYS A 37 -16.48 18.26 8.21
CA LYS A 37 -15.52 19.05 9.02
C LYS A 37 -15.63 18.96 10.55
N LYS A 38 -15.15 17.83 11.10
CA LYS A 38 -14.19 17.84 12.21
C LYS A 38 -13.51 16.47 12.34
N TYR A 39 -12.18 16.47 12.37
CA TYR A 39 -11.28 15.32 12.52
C TYR A 39 -11.19 14.31 11.36
N GLN A 40 -10.44 14.69 10.32
CA GLN A 40 -10.09 13.87 9.14
C GLN A 40 -9.19 12.64 9.42
N GLY A 41 -8.88 12.34 10.69
CA GLY A 41 -8.37 11.02 11.07
C GLY A 41 -9.43 9.92 10.98
N GLN A 42 -10.72 10.29 10.93
CA GLN A 42 -11.83 9.35 10.90
C GLN A 42 -12.04 8.73 9.51
N ALA A 43 -11.84 9.48 8.42
CA ALA A 43 -11.96 8.96 7.06
C ALA A 43 -10.91 7.88 6.72
N LEU A 44 -9.69 8.01 7.25
CA LEU A 44 -8.69 6.95 7.12
C LEU A 44 -9.05 5.75 7.99
N VAL A 45 -9.58 5.97 9.20
CA VAL A 45 -10.03 4.86 10.07
C VAL A 45 -11.21 4.13 9.45
N GLU A 46 -12.20 4.83 8.88
CA GLU A 46 -13.36 4.26 8.16
C GLU A 46 -12.94 3.54 6.87
N PHE A 47 -12.02 4.11 6.07
CA PHE A 47 -11.41 3.43 4.91
C PHE A 47 -10.59 2.19 5.32
N LEU A 48 -9.91 2.27 6.47
CA LEU A 48 -9.24 1.15 7.14
C LEU A 48 -10.21 0.30 7.96
N TRP A 49 -11.52 0.41 7.80
CA TRP A 49 -12.52 -0.35 8.56
C TRP A 49 -13.45 -1.15 7.65
N ASP A 50 -14.01 -0.54 6.61
CA ASP A 50 -15.11 -1.11 5.80
C ASP A 50 -14.75 -2.25 4.82
N SER A 51 -13.52 -2.78 4.83
CA SER A 51 -13.17 -3.96 4.01
C SER A 51 -13.34 -5.27 4.80
N PRO A 52 -14.24 -6.19 4.36
CA PRO A 52 -14.62 -7.41 5.10
C PRO A 52 -13.57 -8.55 5.09
N ILE A 53 -12.29 -8.25 4.80
CA ILE A 53 -11.30 -9.29 4.44
C ILE A 53 -10.34 -9.66 5.60
N CYS A 54 -10.39 -8.97 6.75
CA CYS A 54 -9.24 -8.96 7.68
C CYS A 54 -9.23 -9.99 8.84
N SER A 55 -10.27 -10.77 9.11
CA SER A 55 -10.35 -11.49 10.41
C SER A 55 -9.51 -12.77 10.57
N SER A 56 -8.87 -13.31 9.51
CA SER A 56 -8.27 -14.66 9.58
C SER A 56 -6.73 -14.75 9.55
N VAL A 57 -6.01 -13.67 9.22
CA VAL A 57 -4.59 -13.79 8.81
C VAL A 57 -3.58 -13.58 9.95
N CYS A 58 -3.92 -12.84 11.00
CA CYS A 58 -2.90 -12.34 11.96
C CYS A 58 -3.22 -12.58 13.45
N GLY A 59 -4.29 -13.32 13.76
CA GLY A 59 -4.64 -13.68 15.15
C GLY A 59 -5.16 -12.53 16.03
N TYR A 60 -5.31 -11.32 15.48
CA TYR A 60 -6.05 -10.23 16.14
C TYR A 60 -7.52 -10.32 15.74
N ASP A 61 -8.41 -10.36 16.73
CA ASP A 61 -9.81 -10.15 16.45
C ASP A 61 -10.08 -8.68 16.07
N GLU A 62 -11.27 -8.45 15.53
CA GLU A 62 -11.72 -7.15 15.06
C GLU A 62 -11.65 -6.09 16.18
N ASP A 63 -11.94 -6.46 17.44
CA ASP A 63 -12.01 -5.52 18.55
C ASP A 63 -10.62 -5.05 19.02
N HIS A 64 -9.61 -5.90 18.90
CA HIS A 64 -8.21 -5.48 19.11
C HIS A 64 -7.77 -4.44 18.08
N LEU A 65 -8.17 -4.59 16.82
CA LEU A 65 -7.85 -3.63 15.76
C LEU A 65 -8.57 -2.29 15.97
N LYS A 66 -9.85 -2.31 16.42
CA LYS A 66 -10.57 -1.09 16.84
C LYS A 66 -9.81 -0.36 17.94
N THR A 67 -9.35 -1.12 18.94
CA THR A 67 -8.61 -0.57 20.07
C THR A 67 -7.32 0.09 19.60
N LEU A 68 -6.53 -0.59 18.75
CA LEU A 68 -5.30 -0.02 18.18
C LEU A 68 -5.58 1.23 17.33
N ALA A 69 -6.64 1.24 16.53
CA ALA A 69 -7.03 2.41 15.74
C ALA A 69 -7.40 3.61 16.63
N THR A 70 -8.15 3.35 17.71
CA THR A 70 -8.46 4.34 18.74
C THR A 70 -7.19 4.87 19.39
N CYS A 71 -6.29 3.99 19.81
CA CYS A 71 -5.00 4.35 20.38
C CYS A 71 -4.18 5.24 19.44
N ALA A 72 -4.11 4.92 18.15
CA ALA A 72 -3.39 5.71 17.16
C ALA A 72 -3.88 7.17 17.05
N ARG A 73 -5.11 7.46 17.48
CA ARG A 73 -5.69 8.81 17.48
C ARG A 73 -5.38 9.62 18.74
N VAL A 74 -4.90 9.00 19.81
CA VAL A 74 -4.72 9.65 21.13
C VAL A 74 -3.56 10.64 21.13
N CYS A 75 -2.36 10.18 20.73
CA CYS A 75 -1.18 11.05 20.58
C CYS A 75 -0.14 10.42 19.65
N GLU A 76 0.91 11.19 19.32
CA GLU A 76 1.97 10.76 18.42
C GLU A 76 2.67 9.47 18.87
N SER A 77 2.96 9.30 20.17
CA SER A 77 3.60 8.08 20.67
C SER A 77 2.72 6.84 20.42
N TRP A 78 1.42 6.94 20.68
CA TRP A 78 0.50 5.85 20.41
C TRP A 78 0.32 5.58 18.92
N PHE A 79 0.33 6.64 18.10
CA PHE A 79 0.34 6.50 16.66
C PHE A 79 1.54 5.68 16.19
N GLN A 80 2.76 6.02 16.65
CA GLN A 80 3.99 5.33 16.25
C GLN A 80 4.00 3.84 16.63
N GLU A 81 3.34 3.47 17.73
CA GLU A 81 3.25 2.08 18.20
C GLU A 81 2.12 1.30 17.52
N ALA A 82 0.93 1.91 17.35
CA ALA A 82 -0.25 1.23 16.84
C ALA A 82 -0.28 1.11 15.32
N ILE A 83 0.19 2.13 14.60
CA ILE A 83 0.11 2.19 13.13
C ILE A 83 0.92 1.10 12.43
N PRO A 84 2.13 0.73 12.86
CA PRO A 84 2.83 -0.42 12.29
C PRO A 84 2.01 -1.71 12.36
N ILE A 85 1.31 -1.94 13.49
CA ILE A 85 0.51 -3.15 13.70
C ILE A 85 -0.73 -3.13 12.78
N LEU A 86 -1.43 -1.99 12.75
CA LEU A 86 -2.60 -1.78 11.88
C LEU A 86 -2.25 -1.92 10.40
N TRP A 87 -1.09 -1.39 9.99
CA TRP A 87 -0.60 -1.48 8.62
C TRP A 87 -0.20 -2.90 8.24
N VAL A 88 0.56 -3.61 9.08
CA VAL A 88 0.93 -5.01 8.81
C VAL A 88 -0.33 -5.86 8.65
N HIS A 89 -1.29 -5.70 9.56
CA HIS A 89 -2.56 -6.44 9.50
C HIS A 89 -3.33 -6.21 8.20
N ARG A 90 -3.42 -4.95 7.75
CA ARG A 90 -4.12 -4.62 6.50
C ARG A 90 -3.32 -5.08 5.27
N MET A 91 -2.02 -4.76 5.18
CA MET A 91 -1.17 -5.09 4.02
C MET A 91 -0.88 -6.58 3.84
N GLU A 92 -1.13 -7.41 4.84
CA GLU A 92 -1.08 -8.87 4.68
C GLU A 92 -2.20 -9.41 3.79
N SER A 93 -3.29 -8.65 3.60
CA SER A 93 -4.25 -8.94 2.54
C SER A 93 -3.84 -8.20 1.27
N PHE A 94 -3.47 -8.95 0.23
CA PHE A 94 -3.05 -8.42 -1.08
C PHE A 94 -4.16 -7.64 -1.83
N PHE A 95 -5.36 -7.54 -1.25
CA PHE A 95 -6.52 -6.84 -1.80
C PHE A 95 -6.61 -5.38 -1.36
N PHE A 96 -5.60 -4.83 -0.67
CA PHE A 96 -5.60 -3.40 -0.38
C PHE A 96 -5.40 -2.56 -1.62
N GLY A 97 -6.15 -1.47 -1.66
CA GLY A 97 -6.07 -0.47 -2.72
C GLY A 97 -4.63 -0.02 -2.96
N SER A 98 -4.39 0.39 -4.19
CA SER A 98 -3.10 0.89 -4.67
C SER A 98 -2.53 2.00 -3.79
N LEU A 99 -1.21 2.17 -3.75
CA LEU A 99 -0.55 3.27 -3.03
C LEU A 99 -1.20 4.62 -3.36
N GLU A 100 -1.53 4.82 -4.62
CA GLU A 100 -2.23 5.98 -5.14
C GLU A 100 -3.55 6.24 -4.41
N ASP A 101 -4.40 5.21 -4.28
CA ASP A 101 -5.69 5.31 -3.61
C ASP A 101 -5.52 5.59 -2.11
N VAL A 102 -4.58 4.90 -1.46
CA VAL A 102 -4.38 5.04 -0.02
C VAL A 102 -3.81 6.41 0.33
N PHE A 103 -2.75 6.84 -0.36
CA PHE A 103 -2.10 8.13 -0.09
C PHE A 103 -2.90 9.31 -0.62
N GLY A 104 -3.75 9.11 -1.63
CA GLY A 104 -4.75 10.09 -2.05
C GLY A 104 -5.76 10.43 -0.96
N ALA A 105 -6.14 9.46 -0.12
CA ALA A 105 -7.05 9.67 1.00
C ALA A 105 -6.37 10.30 2.24
N ILE A 106 -5.03 10.27 2.30
CA ILE A 106 -4.27 10.82 3.43
C ILE A 106 -3.94 12.29 3.18
N GLU A 107 -4.12 13.13 4.20
CA GLU A 107 -3.71 14.53 4.20
C GLU A 107 -2.22 14.66 3.83
N PRO A 108 -1.82 15.57 2.91
CA PRO A 108 -0.45 15.67 2.43
C PRO A 108 0.61 15.72 3.53
N ALA A 109 0.38 16.49 4.60
CA ALA A 109 1.29 16.64 5.72
C ALA A 109 1.55 15.34 6.51
N ARG A 110 0.68 14.34 6.37
CA ARG A 110 0.75 13.08 7.12
C ARG A 110 1.21 11.90 6.26
N ARG A 111 1.27 12.04 4.94
CA ARG A 111 1.63 10.94 4.02
C ARG A 111 2.97 10.29 4.38
N GLN A 112 4.02 11.10 4.52
CA GLN A 112 5.35 10.58 4.83
C GLN A 112 5.39 9.79 6.15
N LEU A 113 4.60 10.22 7.15
CA LEU A 113 4.47 9.52 8.41
C LEU A 113 3.95 8.08 8.20
N TYR A 114 2.95 7.85 7.35
CA TYR A 114 2.48 6.49 7.04
C TYR A 114 3.47 5.73 6.13
N ALA A 115 4.07 6.40 5.14
CA ALA A 115 5.07 5.79 4.23
C ALA A 115 6.27 5.20 4.99
N ASN A 116 6.65 5.81 6.12
CA ASN A 116 7.74 5.33 6.98
C ASN A 116 7.51 3.93 7.56
N HIS A 117 6.27 3.44 7.59
CA HIS A 117 5.92 2.15 8.20
C HIS A 117 5.58 1.07 7.17
N MET A 118 5.49 1.40 5.88
CA MET A 118 5.12 0.43 4.85
C MET A 118 6.26 -0.55 4.56
N VAL A 119 5.93 -1.84 4.57
CA VAL A 119 6.86 -2.94 4.27
C VAL A 119 6.53 -3.62 2.94
N ARG A 120 5.24 -3.67 2.59
CA ARG A 120 4.74 -4.17 1.31
C ARG A 120 3.73 -3.18 0.75
N ALA A 121 3.55 -3.16 -0.56
CA ALA A 121 2.63 -2.28 -1.27
C ALA A 121 2.14 -2.89 -2.59
N SER A 122 1.01 -2.38 -3.09
CA SER A 122 0.51 -2.61 -4.45
C SER A 122 0.46 -1.28 -5.21
N LEU A 123 0.78 -1.32 -6.50
CA LEU A 123 0.58 -0.22 -7.45
C LEU A 123 -0.37 -0.71 -8.54
N HIS A 124 -1.36 0.11 -8.88
CA HIS A 124 -2.33 -0.22 -9.92
C HIS A 124 -2.24 0.84 -11.02
N PHE A 125 -1.83 0.45 -12.22
CA PHE A 125 -1.79 1.35 -13.37
C PHE A 125 -3.21 1.62 -13.92
N ARG A 126 -4.05 2.36 -13.19
CA ARG A 126 -5.44 2.59 -13.59
C ARG A 126 -5.54 3.36 -14.90
N THR A 127 -6.38 2.86 -15.80
CA THR A 127 -6.75 3.44 -17.13
C THR A 127 -7.51 4.77 -17.12
N ARG A 128 -7.64 5.48 -16.00
CA ARG A 128 -8.31 6.80 -15.96
C ARG A 128 -7.28 7.93 -16.00
N TRP A 129 -6.97 8.36 -17.22
CA TRP A 129 -6.11 9.49 -17.66
C TRP A 129 -6.18 10.79 -16.81
N VAL A 130 -7.21 10.99 -15.99
CA VAL A 130 -7.34 12.18 -15.11
C VAL A 130 -6.84 11.91 -13.68
N LYS A 131 -6.90 10.67 -13.18
CA LYS A 131 -6.46 10.33 -11.82
C LYS A 131 -4.95 10.04 -11.77
N ALA A 132 -4.41 9.39 -12.80
CA ALA A 132 -3.02 8.97 -12.89
C ALA A 132 -2.00 10.13 -12.69
N ALA A 133 -2.29 11.33 -13.21
CA ALA A 133 -1.38 12.47 -13.05
C ALA A 133 -1.34 13.00 -11.60
N VAL A 134 -2.49 13.09 -10.94
CA VAL A 134 -2.60 13.51 -9.53
C VAL A 134 -1.97 12.45 -8.63
N ASP A 135 -2.20 11.19 -8.94
CA ASP A 135 -1.69 10.04 -8.20
C ASP A 135 -0.15 9.93 -8.33
N ALA A 136 0.41 10.19 -9.52
CA ALA A 136 1.85 10.25 -9.72
C ALA A 136 2.51 11.42 -8.94
N GLU A 137 1.85 12.58 -8.87
CA GLU A 137 2.35 13.70 -8.08
C GLU A 137 2.36 13.38 -6.57
N ILE A 138 1.31 12.72 -6.08
CA ILE A 138 1.17 12.33 -4.66
C ILE A 138 2.33 11.45 -4.23
N LEU A 139 2.71 10.47 -5.05
CA LEU A 139 3.78 9.54 -4.74
C LEU A 139 5.17 10.16 -4.94
N SER A 140 5.32 11.11 -5.87
CA SER A 140 6.63 11.66 -6.28
C SER A 140 7.44 12.31 -5.16
N VAL A 141 6.74 12.78 -4.12
CA VAL A 141 7.34 13.45 -2.96
C VAL A 141 7.55 12.53 -1.76
N LEU A 142 7.21 11.24 -1.87
CA LEU A 142 7.25 10.29 -0.78
C LEU A 142 8.47 9.38 -0.87
N THR A 143 9.05 9.12 0.29
CA THR A 143 10.05 8.07 0.48
C THR A 143 9.44 6.93 1.28
N PHE A 144 9.64 5.70 0.85
CA PHE A 144 9.21 4.48 1.51
C PHE A 144 10.45 3.75 2.07
N PRO A 145 10.99 4.20 3.20
CA PRO A 145 12.31 3.75 3.68
C PRO A 145 12.35 2.28 4.09
N ARG A 146 11.19 1.67 4.37
CA ARG A 146 11.06 0.28 4.83
C ARG A 146 10.36 -0.63 3.82
N LEU A 147 10.01 -0.12 2.64
CA LEU A 147 9.31 -0.90 1.64
C LEU A 147 10.28 -1.92 1.05
N LEU A 148 9.96 -3.19 1.25
CA LEU A 148 10.77 -4.33 0.81
C LEU A 148 10.15 -5.04 -0.40
N GLY A 149 8.82 -5.06 -0.48
CA GLY A 149 8.06 -5.75 -1.53
C GLY A 149 7.04 -4.86 -2.22
N LEU A 150 6.91 -5.00 -3.52
CA LEU A 150 5.98 -4.23 -4.33
C LEU A 150 5.30 -5.11 -5.37
N GLN A 151 3.97 -5.21 -5.31
CA GLN A 151 3.18 -5.78 -6.39
C GLN A 151 2.82 -4.68 -7.39
N ILE A 152 2.96 -4.95 -8.67
CA ILE A 152 2.64 -4.01 -9.74
C ILE A 152 1.60 -4.67 -10.65
N LEU A 153 0.39 -4.14 -10.65
CA LEU A 153 -0.67 -4.54 -11.56
C LEU A 153 -0.56 -3.77 -12.87
N ILE A 154 -0.25 -4.49 -13.95
CA ILE A 154 0.01 -3.94 -15.29
C ILE A 154 -1.30 -3.93 -16.08
N GLU A 155 -1.92 -2.76 -16.21
CA GLU A 155 -3.14 -2.58 -17.03
C GLU A 155 -2.89 -1.68 -18.27
N ASP A 156 -1.80 -0.89 -18.29
CA ASP A 156 -1.53 0.09 -19.35
C ASP A 156 -0.03 0.42 -19.48
N ASN A 157 0.36 1.11 -20.56
CA ASN A 157 1.72 1.54 -20.86
C ASN A 157 2.16 2.82 -20.12
N GLN A 158 1.81 2.92 -18.83
CA GLN A 158 2.16 4.10 -18.04
C GLN A 158 3.53 3.91 -17.35
N PRO A 159 4.37 4.96 -17.28
CA PRO A 159 5.61 4.88 -16.50
C PRO A 159 5.29 4.72 -15.02
N LEU A 160 6.15 3.98 -14.29
CA LEU A 160 6.03 3.86 -12.84
C LEU A 160 5.99 5.24 -12.16
N PRO A 161 5.05 5.48 -11.23
CA PRO A 161 4.96 6.76 -10.54
C PRO A 161 6.24 7.04 -9.77
N GLY A 162 6.66 8.30 -9.75
CA GLY A 162 7.80 8.75 -8.93
C GLY A 162 7.55 8.41 -7.46
N PHE A 163 8.54 7.83 -6.77
CA PHE A 163 8.65 7.61 -5.32
C PHE A 163 9.99 6.90 -5.03
N ASP A 164 10.57 7.15 -3.86
CA ASP A 164 11.82 6.53 -3.48
C ASP A 164 11.57 5.32 -2.57
N ALA A 165 12.15 4.16 -2.89
CA ALA A 165 12.08 2.96 -2.04
C ALA A 165 13.46 2.32 -1.94
N PRO A 166 14.37 2.86 -1.10
CA PRO A 166 15.78 2.49 -1.10
C PRO A 166 16.05 1.05 -0.65
N GLN A 167 15.10 0.43 0.06
CA GLN A 167 15.20 -0.96 0.55
C GLN A 167 14.38 -1.95 -0.28
N LEU A 168 13.78 -1.53 -1.41
CA LEU A 168 12.95 -2.41 -2.21
C LEU A 168 13.78 -3.58 -2.74
N ALA A 169 13.40 -4.79 -2.34
CA ALA A 169 14.18 -6.01 -2.54
C ALA A 169 13.49 -6.97 -3.51
N TRP A 170 12.15 -6.95 -3.60
CA TRP A 170 11.42 -7.74 -4.60
C TRP A 170 10.25 -6.97 -5.21
N ILE A 171 10.01 -7.25 -6.49
CA ILE A 171 8.82 -6.81 -7.23
C ILE A 171 8.09 -8.05 -7.73
N ASP A 172 6.78 -8.06 -7.59
CA ASP A 172 5.91 -9.05 -8.19
C ASP A 172 5.05 -8.38 -9.26
N LEU A 173 5.27 -8.75 -10.52
CA LEU A 173 4.50 -8.24 -11.66
C LEU A 173 3.25 -9.08 -11.83
N ASP A 174 2.11 -8.41 -11.83
CA ASP A 174 0.79 -8.96 -12.06
C ASP A 174 0.28 -8.41 -13.40
N PRO A 175 0.43 -9.15 -14.50
CA PRO A 175 0.01 -8.72 -15.84
C PRO A 175 -1.51 -8.67 -16.03
N HIS A 176 -2.29 -8.95 -14.99
CA HIS A 176 -3.76 -9.01 -15.00
C HIS A 176 -4.32 -9.82 -16.18
N TYR A 177 -3.92 -11.10 -16.28
CA TYR A 177 -4.46 -12.01 -17.28
C TYR A 177 -5.72 -12.71 -16.75
N GLU A 178 -6.90 -12.23 -17.15
CA GLU A 178 -8.14 -12.96 -16.90
C GLU A 178 -8.40 -13.97 -18.03
N SER A 179 -8.38 -15.27 -17.72
CA SER A 179 -8.65 -16.34 -18.71
C SER A 179 -10.01 -16.23 -19.40
N ALA A 180 -10.96 -15.49 -18.81
CA ALA A 180 -12.28 -15.24 -19.37
C ALA A 180 -12.29 -14.10 -20.41
N TYR A 181 -11.26 -13.25 -20.44
CA TYR A 181 -11.12 -12.12 -21.36
C TYR A 181 -9.76 -12.23 -22.07
N PRO A 182 -9.72 -12.80 -23.28
CA PRO A 182 -8.48 -13.04 -24.01
C PRO A 182 -7.82 -11.76 -24.55
N GLU A 183 -8.25 -10.58 -24.11
CA GLU A 183 -7.54 -9.34 -24.39
C GLU A 183 -6.21 -9.40 -23.65
N VAL A 184 -5.16 -9.69 -24.40
CA VAL A 184 -3.81 -9.86 -23.88
C VAL A 184 -3.23 -8.49 -23.59
N TRP A 185 -3.61 -7.89 -22.46
CA TRP A 185 -3.20 -6.53 -22.06
C TRP A 185 -1.68 -6.38 -21.88
N GLY A 186 -0.90 -7.47 -21.84
CA GLY A 186 0.56 -7.46 -21.77
C GLY A 186 1.32 -7.54 -23.11
N ALA A 187 0.64 -7.64 -24.25
CA ALA A 187 1.30 -8.00 -25.52
C ALA A 187 2.27 -6.94 -26.10
N ASP A 188 2.10 -5.67 -25.74
CA ASP A 188 2.79 -4.61 -26.44
C ASP A 188 4.27 -4.53 -25.99
N PRO A 189 5.24 -4.69 -26.92
CA PRO A 189 6.65 -4.47 -26.64
C PRO A 189 6.95 -3.12 -25.98
N GLU A 190 6.06 -2.14 -26.20
CA GLU A 190 6.11 -0.81 -25.63
C GLU A 190 5.80 -0.76 -24.14
N VAL A 191 5.18 -1.78 -23.52
CA VAL A 191 4.82 -1.78 -22.08
C VAL A 191 5.98 -2.25 -21.21
N TYR A 192 6.52 -3.44 -21.48
CA TYR A 192 7.54 -4.06 -20.62
C TYR A 192 8.90 -3.38 -20.71
N THR A 193 9.25 -2.86 -21.88
CA THR A 193 10.56 -2.25 -22.11
C THR A 193 10.77 -0.98 -21.27
N PRO A 194 9.85 0.01 -21.28
CA PRO A 194 9.93 1.17 -20.39
C PRO A 194 9.79 0.79 -18.92
N LEU A 195 8.91 -0.16 -18.59
CA LEU A 195 8.74 -0.65 -17.22
C LEU A 195 10.06 -1.21 -16.67
N PHE A 196 10.71 -2.13 -17.37
CA PHE A 196 11.98 -2.72 -16.96
C PHE A 196 13.11 -1.70 -16.87
N ARG A 197 13.13 -0.71 -17.76
CA ARG A 197 14.07 0.41 -17.67
C ARG A 197 13.85 1.21 -16.39
N SER A 198 12.60 1.60 -16.12
CA SER A 198 12.22 2.36 -14.92
C SER A 198 12.54 1.58 -13.64
N ILE A 199 12.21 0.29 -13.59
CA ILE A 199 12.57 -0.61 -12.48
C ILE A 199 14.09 -0.62 -12.25
N SER A 200 14.87 -0.75 -13.32
CA SER A 200 16.33 -0.86 -13.25
C SER A 200 16.98 0.43 -12.75
N GLU A 201 16.50 1.59 -13.21
CA GLU A 201 17.01 2.91 -12.86
C GLU A 201 16.63 3.31 -11.42
N ARG A 202 15.41 2.97 -10.98
CA ARG A 202 14.83 3.51 -9.75
C ARG A 202 15.05 2.64 -8.53
N PHE A 203 15.24 1.33 -8.71
CA PHE A 203 15.37 0.38 -7.62
C PHE A 203 16.70 -0.40 -7.67
N PRO A 204 17.83 0.26 -7.36
CA PRO A 204 19.15 -0.38 -7.39
C PRO A 204 19.30 -1.51 -6.35
N SER A 205 18.50 -1.48 -5.29
CA SER A 205 18.47 -2.52 -4.24
C SER A 205 17.67 -3.75 -4.61
N LEU A 206 16.93 -3.73 -5.74
CA LEU A 206 16.09 -4.84 -6.16
C LEU A 206 16.93 -6.09 -6.37
N ARG A 207 16.46 -7.24 -5.86
CA ARG A 207 17.15 -8.54 -6.00
C ARG A 207 16.28 -9.61 -6.67
N ARG A 208 14.96 -9.43 -6.67
CA ARG A 208 14.02 -10.38 -7.24
C ARG A 208 12.95 -9.67 -8.05
N LEU A 209 12.60 -10.26 -9.19
CA LEU A 209 11.42 -9.91 -9.96
C LEU A 209 10.64 -11.19 -10.26
N SER A 210 9.37 -11.25 -9.85
CA SER A 210 8.50 -12.39 -10.12
C SER A 210 7.40 -12.00 -11.11
N ILE A 211 6.92 -12.97 -11.90
CA ILE A 211 5.75 -12.82 -12.76
C ILE A 211 4.65 -13.74 -12.22
N ASN A 212 3.57 -13.15 -11.71
CA ASN A 212 2.55 -13.86 -10.94
C ASN A 212 1.50 -14.59 -11.80
N ASP A 213 1.28 -14.13 -13.03
CA ASP A 213 0.32 -14.72 -13.97
C ASP A 213 0.92 -14.91 -15.36
N ASN A 214 0.16 -15.56 -16.23
CA ASN A 214 0.55 -15.69 -17.62
C ASN A 214 0.60 -14.31 -18.26
N THR A 215 1.66 -14.05 -19.03
CA THR A 215 1.76 -12.84 -19.83
C THR A 215 2.26 -13.14 -21.21
N LEU A 216 1.82 -12.35 -22.18
CA LEU A 216 2.54 -12.19 -23.42
C LEU A 216 3.63 -11.13 -23.22
N MET A 217 4.81 -11.32 -23.79
CA MET A 217 5.91 -10.38 -23.69
C MET A 217 6.72 -10.43 -24.98
N HIS A 218 7.29 -9.31 -25.40
CA HIS A 218 8.21 -9.30 -26.53
C HIS A 218 9.48 -10.11 -26.22
N ALA A 219 9.98 -10.85 -27.21
CA ALA A 219 11.16 -11.71 -27.07
C ALA A 219 12.41 -10.99 -26.50
N ASP A 220 12.55 -9.69 -26.75
CA ASP A 220 13.70 -8.91 -26.30
C ASP A 220 13.56 -8.28 -24.90
N SER A 221 12.37 -8.25 -24.30
CA SER A 221 12.15 -7.52 -23.05
C SER A 221 12.90 -8.15 -21.86
N LEU A 222 12.83 -9.47 -21.69
CA LEU A 222 13.58 -10.17 -20.65
C LEU A 222 15.11 -10.10 -20.86
N PRO A 223 15.65 -10.42 -22.06
CA PRO A 223 17.08 -10.23 -22.33
C PRO A 223 17.56 -8.80 -22.08
N LEU A 224 16.73 -7.79 -22.34
CA LEU A 224 17.05 -6.40 -22.00
C LEU A 224 17.18 -6.21 -20.49
N LEU A 225 16.20 -6.67 -19.69
CA LEU A 225 16.26 -6.58 -18.23
C LEU A 225 17.50 -7.30 -17.68
N GLN A 226 17.79 -8.51 -18.16
CA GLN A 226 18.97 -9.28 -17.73
C GLN A 226 20.29 -8.56 -18.08
N ARG A 227 20.36 -7.86 -19.21
CA ARG A 227 21.54 -7.04 -19.55
C ARG A 227 21.69 -5.82 -18.64
N MET A 228 20.58 -5.16 -18.29
CA MET A 228 20.60 -3.99 -17.41
C MET A 228 20.87 -4.38 -15.94
N ARG A 229 20.33 -5.51 -15.50
CA ARG A 229 20.32 -5.99 -14.12
C ARG A 229 20.64 -7.49 -14.06
N PRO A 230 21.88 -7.89 -14.36
CA PRO A 230 22.29 -9.31 -14.31
C PRO A 230 22.27 -9.88 -12.88
N ASP A 231 22.12 -9.03 -11.86
CA ASP A 231 22.07 -9.37 -10.45
C ASP A 231 20.65 -9.74 -9.95
N ILE A 232 19.60 -9.54 -10.75
CA ILE A 232 18.22 -9.82 -10.35
C ILE A 232 17.85 -11.30 -10.63
N ASP A 233 17.31 -11.97 -9.62
CA ASP A 233 16.64 -13.27 -9.73
C ASP A 233 15.24 -13.10 -10.38
N ILE A 234 15.09 -13.56 -11.63
CA ILE A 234 13.83 -13.47 -12.39
C ILE A 234 13.08 -14.80 -12.30
N ARG A 235 11.89 -14.78 -11.69
CA ARG A 235 11.02 -15.95 -11.47
C ARG A 235 9.75 -15.90 -12.31
N GLY A 236 9.17 -17.07 -12.58
CA GLY A 236 7.94 -17.19 -13.37
C GLY A 236 8.16 -17.06 -14.88
N GLN A 237 9.36 -17.36 -15.38
CA GLN A 237 9.68 -17.30 -16.82
C GLN A 237 8.86 -18.32 -17.64
N ASP A 238 8.44 -19.42 -17.00
CA ASP A 238 7.54 -20.44 -17.54
C ASP A 238 6.11 -19.92 -17.82
N ARG A 239 5.77 -18.74 -17.30
CA ARG A 239 4.48 -18.06 -17.48
C ARG A 239 4.51 -17.05 -18.63
N ILE A 240 5.63 -16.94 -19.33
CA ILE A 240 5.80 -15.99 -20.43
C ILE A 240 5.54 -16.69 -21.75
N THR A 241 4.54 -16.19 -22.48
CA THR A 241 4.40 -16.43 -23.91
C THR A 241 5.14 -15.33 -24.67
N LEU A 242 5.87 -15.67 -25.72
CA LEU A 242 6.57 -14.68 -26.56
C LEU A 242 5.67 -14.26 -27.73
N ALA A 243 5.54 -12.94 -27.93
CA ALA A 243 4.91 -12.34 -29.11
C ALA A 243 5.88 -12.26 -30.29
#